data_AF-A0A8D3X2E3-F1
#
_entry.id   AF-A0A8D3X2E3-F1
#
_cell.length_a   1.000
_cell.length_b   1.000
_cell.length_c   1.000
_cell.angle_alpha   90.00
_cell.angle_beta   90.00
_cell.angle_gamma   90.00
#
_symmetry.space_group_name_H-M   'P 1'
#
loop_
_entity.id
_entity.type
_entity.pdbx_description
1 polymer ?
#
loop_
_entity_poly.entity_id
_entity_poly.type
_entity_poly.pdbx_seq_one_letter_code
_entity_poly.pdbx_strand_id
1 'polypeptide(L)'
;MKKHTKTIIALIIGVTILIGGVWMINETRYPDVPAFDDHFTRKFLNKDKKVDDGFYEFKSKTGQYTMWFPEEYQIIHKDASDYVKDDTYYEFLKASNNSHDGYKGYIDIELSEKKTNKEKIYVEGLFKNRFYINDPQKLQTDTTRIYYDSAYIYFKGTDKRVIMDFNKRTPSTYAGYIADKNSERVIEFYFDSTEHLSEKSAEKREEWIIKILKSITFKTE
;
A
#
# COMPACT_ATOMS: atom_id res chain seq x y z
N MET A 1 -34.51 18.56 -45.76
CA MET A 1 -33.28 18.17 -45.02
C MET A 1 -33.11 18.85 -43.65
N LYS A 2 -33.44 20.13 -43.43
CA LYS A 2 -33.18 20.83 -42.14
C LYS A 2 -33.92 20.32 -40.88
N LYS A 3 -35.07 19.64 -41.01
CA LYS A 3 -35.91 19.24 -39.86
C LYS A 3 -35.36 18.00 -39.12
N HIS A 4 -34.83 17.02 -39.86
CA HIS A 4 -34.24 15.81 -39.30
C HIS A 4 -32.92 16.09 -38.56
N THR A 5 -32.12 17.05 -39.03
CA THR A 5 -30.85 17.44 -38.37
C THR A 5 -31.10 18.03 -36.97
N LYS A 6 -32.16 18.82 -36.78
CA LYS A 6 -32.50 19.40 -35.46
C LYS A 6 -32.96 18.34 -34.46
N THR A 7 -33.73 17.35 -34.90
CA THR A 7 -34.19 16.24 -34.05
C THR A 7 -33.03 15.32 -33.64
N ILE A 8 -32.08 15.06 -34.55
CA ILE A 8 -30.89 14.26 -34.26
C ILE A 8 -29.97 14.98 -33.25
N ILE A 9 -29.74 16.28 -33.41
CA ILE A 9 -28.93 17.08 -32.47
C ILE A 9 -29.57 17.12 -31.07
N ALA A 10 -30.89 17.32 -30.98
CA ALA A 10 -31.60 17.30 -29.70
C ALA A 10 -31.53 15.94 -28.99
N LEU A 11 -31.61 14.85 -29.75
CA LEU A 11 -31.49 13.48 -29.22
C LEU A 11 -30.08 13.19 -28.71
N ILE A 12 -29.04 13.62 -29.44
CA ILE A 12 -27.64 13.48 -29.02
C ILE A 12 -27.39 14.26 -27.72
N ILE A 13 -27.83 15.52 -27.63
CA ILE A 13 -27.67 16.35 -26.42
C ILE A 13 -28.38 15.70 -25.21
N GLY A 14 -29.59 15.17 -25.40
CA GLY A 14 -30.33 14.49 -24.33
C GLY A 14 -29.60 13.23 -23.82
N VAL A 15 -29.02 12.44 -24.72
CA VAL A 15 -28.23 11.25 -24.37
C VAL A 15 -26.95 11.65 -23.62
N THR A 16 -26.26 12.73 -24.03
CA THR A 16 -25.04 13.20 -23.35
C THR A 16 -25.33 13.70 -21.93
N ILE A 17 -26.46 14.38 -21.71
CA ILE A 17 -26.86 14.86 -20.37
C ILE A 17 -27.19 13.68 -19.45
N LEU A 18 -27.86 12.64 -19.95
CA LEU A 18 -28.18 11.45 -19.15
C LEU A 18 -26.92 10.65 -18.79
N ILE A 19 -26.00 10.45 -19.74
CA ILE A 19 -24.73 9.78 -19.47
C ILE A 19 -23.87 10.60 -18.49
N GLY A 20 -23.80 11.92 -18.69
CA GLY A 20 -23.09 12.83 -17.78
C GLY A 20 -23.69 12.86 -16.38
N GLY A 21 -25.03 12.86 -16.27
CA GLY A 21 -25.74 12.82 -14.99
C GLY A 21 -25.53 11.51 -14.23
N VAL A 22 -25.60 10.36 -14.91
CA VAL A 22 -25.29 9.05 -14.31
C VAL A 22 -23.83 8.98 -13.87
N TRP A 23 -22.90 9.50 -14.67
CA TRP A 23 -21.48 9.56 -14.33
C TRP A 23 -21.23 10.43 -13.09
N MET A 24 -21.83 11.64 -13.02
CA MET A 24 -21.70 12.56 -11.89
C MET A 24 -22.30 11.99 -10.59
N ILE A 25 -23.44 11.29 -10.68
CA ILE A 25 -24.04 10.60 -9.52
C ILE A 25 -23.16 9.42 -9.06
N ASN A 26 -22.47 8.74 -9.99
CA ASN A 26 -21.59 7.63 -9.62
C ASN A 26 -20.30 8.11 -8.94
N GLU A 27 -19.79 9.28 -9.36
CA GLU A 27 -18.57 9.87 -8.82
C GLU A 27 -18.76 10.44 -7.41
N THR A 28 -19.91 11.08 -7.14
CA THR A 28 -20.25 11.62 -5.80
C THR A 28 -20.52 10.55 -4.73
N ARG A 29 -20.50 9.26 -5.08
CA ARG A 29 -20.70 8.12 -4.16
C ARG A 29 -19.40 7.57 -3.58
N TYR A 30 -18.25 8.14 -3.92
CA TYR A 30 -16.98 7.77 -3.34
C TYR A 30 -16.66 8.66 -2.13
N PRO A 31 -15.97 8.12 -1.11
CA PRO A 31 -15.45 8.94 -0.02
C PRO A 31 -14.52 10.03 -0.53
N ASP A 32 -14.59 11.21 0.09
CA ASP A 32 -13.75 12.38 -0.22
C ASP A 32 -12.38 12.25 0.47
N VAL A 33 -11.56 11.31 -0.03
CA VAL A 33 -10.21 11.02 0.50
C VAL A 33 -9.27 10.64 -0.66
N PRO A 34 -7.95 10.92 -0.57
CA PRO A 34 -7.02 10.77 -1.70
C PRO A 34 -7.02 9.40 -2.39
N ALA A 35 -7.14 8.30 -1.64
CA ALA A 35 -7.16 6.95 -2.20
C ALA A 35 -8.35 6.71 -3.13
N PHE A 36 -9.45 7.44 -2.93
CA PHE A 36 -10.62 7.43 -3.80
C PHE A 36 -10.62 8.58 -4.80
N ASP A 37 -9.60 9.43 -4.90
CA ASP A 37 -9.49 10.38 -6.04
C ASP A 37 -8.87 9.70 -7.28
N ASP A 38 -8.07 8.66 -7.06
CA ASP A 38 -7.38 7.95 -8.13
C ASP A 38 -8.16 6.69 -8.60
N HIS A 39 -8.68 6.74 -9.83
CA HIS A 39 -9.47 5.64 -10.41
C HIS A 39 -8.76 4.29 -10.44
N PHE A 40 -7.43 4.25 -10.52
CA PHE A 40 -6.67 3.00 -10.51
C PHE A 40 -6.70 2.38 -9.11
N THR A 41 -6.37 3.17 -8.09
CA THR A 41 -6.39 2.81 -6.66
C THR A 41 -7.77 2.31 -6.24
N ARG A 42 -8.85 2.98 -6.67
CA ARG A 42 -10.23 2.55 -6.38
C ARG A 42 -10.51 1.10 -6.74
N LYS A 43 -9.85 0.55 -7.77
CA LYS A 43 -10.08 -0.84 -8.21
C LYS A 43 -9.73 -1.85 -7.11
N PHE A 44 -8.86 -1.48 -6.17
CA PHE A 44 -8.40 -2.35 -5.10
C PHE A 44 -9.20 -2.16 -3.81
N LEU A 45 -9.94 -1.06 -3.69
CA LEU A 45 -10.56 -0.65 -2.44
C LEU A 45 -12.06 -0.94 -2.42
N ASN A 46 -12.54 -1.35 -1.27
CA ASN A 46 -13.97 -1.43 -0.99
C ASN A 46 -14.45 -0.13 -0.34
N LYS A 47 -15.08 0.75 -1.13
CA LYS A 47 -15.59 2.05 -0.67
C LYS A 47 -16.59 1.98 0.49
N ASP A 48 -17.32 0.87 0.60
CA ASP A 48 -18.34 0.68 1.65
C ASP A 48 -17.77 -0.01 2.89
N LYS A 49 -16.46 -0.32 2.91
CA LYS A 49 -15.79 -1.03 4.00
C LYS A 49 -14.59 -0.25 4.53
N LYS A 50 -14.91 0.80 5.30
CA LYS A 50 -13.96 1.46 6.19
C LYS A 50 -13.65 0.53 7.36
N VAL A 51 -12.38 0.17 7.51
CA VAL A 51 -11.93 -0.88 8.46
C VAL A 51 -11.41 -0.29 9.77
N ASP A 52 -10.93 0.94 9.72
CA ASP A 52 -10.54 1.77 10.87
C ASP A 52 -10.49 3.24 10.40
N ASP A 53 -10.32 4.17 11.35
CA ASP A 53 -10.05 5.56 11.02
C ASP A 53 -8.75 5.68 10.21
N GLY A 54 -8.85 6.29 9.02
CA GLY A 54 -7.73 6.42 8.10
C GLY A 54 -7.51 5.24 7.15
N PHE A 55 -8.35 4.19 7.19
CA PHE A 55 -8.12 2.96 6.44
C PHE A 55 -9.36 2.37 5.77
N TYR A 56 -9.16 1.81 4.57
CA TYR A 56 -10.15 1.01 3.85
C TYR A 56 -9.63 -0.42 3.61
N GLU A 57 -10.55 -1.36 3.42
CA GLU A 57 -10.18 -2.70 2.96
C GLU A 57 -9.61 -2.63 1.55
N PHE A 58 -8.39 -3.13 1.40
CA PHE A 58 -7.75 -3.42 0.13
C PHE A 58 -7.85 -4.91 -0.18
N LYS A 59 -8.11 -5.22 -1.45
CA LYS A 59 -8.08 -6.57 -2.01
C LYS A 59 -7.05 -6.63 -3.13
N SER A 60 -6.12 -7.57 -3.00
CA SER A 60 -5.12 -7.84 -4.04
C SER A 60 -5.79 -8.26 -5.35
N LYS A 61 -5.13 -7.99 -6.48
CA LYS A 61 -5.64 -8.37 -7.80
C LYS A 61 -5.32 -9.81 -8.17
N THR A 62 -4.37 -10.44 -7.49
CA THR A 62 -4.22 -11.90 -7.53
C THR A 62 -5.29 -12.60 -6.68
N GLY A 63 -5.99 -11.86 -5.81
CA GLY A 63 -7.00 -12.41 -4.90
C GLY A 63 -6.41 -13.13 -3.68
N GLN A 64 -5.09 -13.10 -3.50
CA GLN A 64 -4.40 -13.90 -2.49
C GLN A 64 -4.39 -13.29 -1.10
N TYR A 65 -4.62 -11.98 -0.97
CA TYR A 65 -4.63 -11.32 0.33
C TYR A 65 -5.52 -10.09 0.40
N THR A 66 -5.82 -9.70 1.63
CA THR A 66 -6.40 -8.40 1.98
C THR A 66 -5.54 -7.70 3.01
N MET A 67 -5.60 -6.37 3.03
CA MET A 67 -4.94 -5.55 4.03
C MET A 67 -5.72 -4.26 4.28
N TRP A 68 -5.36 -3.54 5.33
CA TRP A 68 -5.83 -2.17 5.56
C TRP A 68 -4.95 -1.23 4.76
N PHE A 69 -5.56 -0.51 3.83
CA PHE A 69 -4.87 0.45 2.97
C PHE A 69 -5.20 1.87 3.41
N PRO A 70 -4.18 2.73 3.60
CA PRO A 70 -4.39 4.06 4.14
C PRO A 70 -5.07 4.99 3.14
N GLU A 71 -6.07 5.73 3.61
CA GLU A 71 -6.93 6.57 2.75
C GLU A 71 -6.20 7.78 2.14
N GLU A 72 -5.06 8.14 2.68
CA GLU A 72 -4.18 9.23 2.21
C GLU A 72 -3.24 8.81 1.07
N TYR A 73 -3.18 7.51 0.74
CA TYR A 73 -2.24 6.97 -0.26
C TYR A 73 -2.95 6.61 -1.55
N GLN A 74 -2.21 6.71 -2.66
CA GLN A 74 -2.63 6.28 -3.98
C GLN A 74 -1.60 5.29 -4.52
N ILE A 75 -2.05 4.22 -5.17
CA ILE A 75 -1.16 3.31 -5.88
C ILE A 75 -0.56 4.05 -7.07
N ILE A 76 0.75 3.97 -7.25
CA ILE A 76 1.45 4.55 -8.39
C ILE A 76 1.23 3.63 -9.60
N HIS A 77 0.81 4.21 -10.73
CA HIS A 77 0.52 3.46 -11.97
C HIS A 77 0.94 4.22 -13.23
N LYS A 78 1.92 5.13 -13.10
CA LYS A 78 2.42 5.92 -14.24
C LYS A 78 3.26 5.05 -15.17
N ASP A 79 4.08 4.15 -14.60
CA ASP A 79 4.90 3.21 -15.34
C ASP A 79 4.48 1.75 -15.07
N ALA A 80 4.68 0.87 -16.05
CA ALA A 80 4.32 -0.55 -15.93
C ALA A 80 5.07 -1.27 -14.80
N SER A 81 6.19 -0.73 -14.31
CA SER A 81 6.95 -1.26 -13.18
C SER A 81 6.38 -0.88 -11.81
N ASP A 82 5.49 0.11 -11.72
CA ASP A 82 4.95 0.59 -10.44
C ASP A 82 3.85 -0.32 -9.89
N TYR A 83 3.29 -1.17 -10.76
CA TYR A 83 2.37 -2.24 -10.41
C TYR A 83 2.55 -3.43 -11.37
N VAL A 84 2.97 -4.56 -10.82
CA VAL A 84 3.25 -5.80 -11.56
C VAL A 84 2.55 -6.95 -10.87
N LYS A 85 1.94 -7.85 -11.64
CA LYS A 85 1.42 -9.11 -11.09
C LYS A 85 1.61 -10.25 -12.08
N ASP A 86 1.71 -11.47 -11.57
CA ASP A 86 1.40 -12.65 -12.35
C ASP A 86 -0.10 -13.01 -12.17
N ASP A 87 -0.48 -14.22 -12.56
CA ASP A 87 -1.86 -14.68 -12.46
C ASP A 87 -2.21 -15.29 -11.10
N THR A 88 -1.23 -15.58 -10.23
CA THR A 88 -1.47 -16.35 -9.01
C THR A 88 -0.68 -15.86 -7.80
N TYR A 89 0.65 -15.86 -7.82
CA TYR A 89 1.47 -15.83 -6.60
C TYR A 89 2.46 -14.67 -6.51
N TYR A 90 2.50 -13.80 -7.51
CA TYR A 90 3.32 -12.60 -7.52
C TYR A 90 2.46 -11.35 -7.72
N GLU A 91 2.60 -10.38 -6.81
CA GLU A 91 2.00 -9.05 -6.96
C GLU A 91 2.90 -8.03 -6.27
N PHE A 92 3.43 -7.10 -7.03
CA PHE A 92 4.17 -5.95 -6.56
C PHE A 92 3.35 -4.68 -6.81
N LEU A 93 3.26 -3.83 -5.78
CA LEU A 93 2.68 -2.50 -5.93
C LEU A 93 3.45 -1.48 -5.10
N LYS A 94 3.49 -0.25 -5.62
CA LYS A 94 3.96 0.93 -4.92
C LYS A 94 2.81 1.89 -4.69
N ALA A 95 2.73 2.50 -3.52
CA ALA A 95 1.79 3.56 -3.21
C ALA A 95 2.49 4.76 -2.59
N SER A 96 1.93 5.95 -2.75
CA SER A 96 2.44 7.16 -2.13
C SER A 96 1.32 8.11 -1.73
N ASN A 97 1.57 8.92 -0.70
CA ASN A 97 0.68 10.01 -0.34
C ASN A 97 1.11 11.28 -1.09
N ASN A 98 0.47 11.53 -2.23
CA ASN A 98 0.71 12.71 -3.05
C ASN A 98 0.21 13.97 -2.33
N SER A 99 1.05 14.56 -1.47
CA SER A 99 0.93 16.00 -1.21
C SER A 99 1.56 16.75 -2.38
N HIS A 100 0.93 17.82 -2.83
CA HIS A 100 1.31 18.61 -4.02
C HIS A 100 2.76 19.16 -4.02
N ASP A 101 3.54 18.96 -2.94
CA ASP A 101 4.89 19.49 -2.72
C ASP A 101 6.00 18.40 -2.69
N GLY A 102 5.70 17.18 -3.15
CA GLY A 102 6.64 16.05 -3.17
C GLY A 102 6.19 14.88 -2.29
N TYR A 103 6.75 13.71 -2.56
CA TYR A 103 6.37 12.47 -1.88
C TYR A 103 6.80 12.48 -0.40
N LYS A 104 5.82 12.42 0.50
CA LYS A 104 6.05 12.41 1.96
C LYS A 104 6.29 11.00 2.49
N GLY A 105 5.67 9.99 1.86
CA GLY A 105 5.82 8.59 2.20
C GLY A 105 5.54 7.69 1.00
N TYR A 106 6.27 6.59 0.92
CA TYR A 106 6.05 5.49 -0.02
C TYR A 106 5.78 4.20 0.74
N ILE A 107 4.93 3.36 0.16
CA ILE A 107 4.66 2.00 0.59
C ILE A 107 4.96 1.09 -0.60
N ASP A 108 5.84 0.12 -0.41
CA ASP A 108 6.04 -0.97 -1.36
C ASP A 108 5.52 -2.27 -0.73
N ILE A 109 4.74 -3.03 -1.49
CA ILE A 109 4.20 -4.33 -1.08
C ILE A 109 4.52 -5.34 -2.17
N GLU A 110 5.15 -6.45 -1.79
CA GLU A 110 5.49 -7.55 -2.68
C GLU A 110 4.95 -8.87 -2.12
N LEU A 111 3.96 -9.45 -2.79
CA LEU A 111 3.51 -10.82 -2.60
C LEU A 111 4.42 -11.76 -3.40
N SER A 112 4.85 -12.85 -2.76
CA SER A 112 5.58 -13.94 -3.40
C SER A 112 5.43 -15.26 -2.64
N GLU A 113 5.88 -16.37 -3.23
CA GLU A 113 6.07 -17.64 -2.52
C GLU A 113 7.53 -17.82 -2.09
N LYS A 114 7.71 -18.23 -0.84
CA LYS A 114 9.02 -18.49 -0.22
C LYS A 114 8.94 -19.79 0.57
N LYS A 115 9.88 -20.69 0.31
CA LYS A 115 9.97 -21.98 1.01
C LYS A 115 10.01 -21.79 2.53
N THR A 116 9.04 -22.34 3.25
CA THR A 116 8.90 -22.12 4.70
C THR A 116 10.12 -22.60 5.48
N ASN A 117 10.78 -23.68 5.05
CA ASN A 117 12.00 -24.19 5.69
C ASN A 117 13.23 -23.26 5.55
N LYS A 118 13.14 -22.23 4.71
CA LYS A 118 14.16 -21.18 4.53
C LYS A 118 13.71 -19.82 5.08
N GLU A 119 12.57 -19.73 5.77
CA GLU A 119 12.02 -18.47 6.32
C GLU A 119 13.08 -17.65 7.05
N LYS A 120 13.85 -18.27 7.95
CA LYS A 120 14.94 -17.61 8.67
C LYS A 120 15.97 -16.94 7.75
N ILE A 121 16.35 -17.59 6.65
CA ILE A 121 17.32 -17.06 5.69
C ILE A 121 16.74 -15.85 4.95
N TYR A 122 15.46 -15.91 4.59
CA TYR A 122 14.78 -14.80 3.90
C TYR A 122 14.62 -13.58 4.82
N VAL A 123 14.19 -13.81 6.07
CA VAL A 123 14.09 -12.77 7.10
C VAL A 123 15.46 -12.14 7.35
N GLU A 124 16.48 -12.94 7.68
CA GLU A 124 17.84 -12.44 7.92
C GLU A 124 18.37 -11.67 6.70
N GLY A 125 18.16 -12.18 5.48
CA GLY A 125 18.57 -11.52 4.25
C GLY A 125 17.94 -10.13 4.09
N LEU A 126 16.62 -10.03 4.26
CA LEU A 126 15.87 -8.78 4.14
C LEU A 126 16.37 -7.73 5.14
N PHE A 127 16.41 -8.07 6.42
CA PHE A 127 16.76 -7.12 7.48
C PHE A 127 18.25 -6.80 7.53
N LYS A 128 19.12 -7.75 7.18
CA LYS A 128 20.57 -7.48 7.06
C LYS A 128 20.85 -6.54 5.89
N ASN A 129 20.20 -6.75 4.76
CA ASN A 129 20.38 -5.89 3.59
C ASN A 129 19.85 -4.49 3.84
N ARG A 130 18.71 -4.34 4.51
CA ARG A 130 18.10 -3.02 4.73
C ARG A 130 18.71 -2.29 5.93
N PHE A 131 18.81 -2.93 7.07
CA PHE A 131 19.15 -2.30 8.36
C PHE A 131 20.46 -2.78 9.01
N TYR A 132 21.18 -3.73 8.42
CA TYR A 132 22.38 -4.36 9.01
C TYR A 132 22.11 -5.09 10.33
N ILE A 133 20.90 -5.63 10.51
CA ILE A 133 20.51 -6.45 11.66
C ILE A 133 20.14 -7.87 11.20
N ASN A 134 20.25 -8.85 12.09
CA ASN A 134 19.87 -10.24 11.79
C ASN A 134 18.65 -10.72 12.58
N ASP A 135 18.33 -10.08 13.71
CA ASP A 135 17.22 -10.49 14.58
C ASP A 135 16.22 -9.34 14.67
N PRO A 136 15.23 -9.30 13.76
CA PRO A 136 14.22 -8.27 13.78
C PRO A 136 13.18 -8.53 14.87
N GLN A 137 12.37 -7.51 15.17
CA GLN A 137 11.23 -7.66 16.07
C GLN A 137 10.21 -8.65 15.50
N LYS A 138 9.53 -9.37 16.41
CA LYS A 138 8.62 -10.46 16.05
C LYS A 138 7.24 -10.20 16.64
N LEU A 139 6.24 -10.29 15.77
CA LEU A 139 4.82 -10.23 16.09
C LEU A 139 4.12 -11.45 15.48
N GLN A 140 2.90 -11.73 15.92
CA GLN A 140 2.08 -12.76 15.31
C GLN A 140 0.59 -12.41 15.40
N THR A 141 -0.16 -12.93 14.44
CA THR A 141 -1.62 -13.04 14.49
C THR A 141 -1.99 -14.52 14.54
N ASP A 142 -3.28 -14.86 14.48
CA ASP A 142 -3.72 -16.25 14.40
C ASP A 142 -3.22 -16.93 13.12
N THR A 143 -3.09 -16.18 12.02
CA THR A 143 -2.78 -16.71 10.68
C THR A 143 -1.43 -16.30 10.13
N THR A 144 -0.73 -15.33 10.73
CA THR A 144 0.55 -14.82 10.20
C THR A 144 1.65 -14.75 11.24
N ARG A 145 2.89 -14.98 10.77
CA ARG A 145 4.14 -14.64 11.47
C ARG A 145 4.64 -13.33 10.87
N ILE A 146 4.94 -12.34 11.70
CA ILE A 146 5.35 -11.01 11.25
C ILE A 146 6.72 -10.71 11.85
N TYR A 147 7.67 -10.38 11.00
CA TYR A 147 8.97 -9.83 11.39
C TYR A 147 9.01 -8.39 10.93
N TYR A 148 9.40 -7.46 11.79
CA TYR A 148 9.44 -6.05 11.40
C TYR A 148 10.56 -5.31 12.10
N ASP A 149 11.01 -4.21 11.48
CA ASP A 149 11.86 -3.24 12.15
C ASP A 149 11.82 -1.89 11.43
N SER A 150 12.40 -0.89 12.09
CA SER A 150 12.49 0.46 11.57
C SER A 150 13.85 1.09 11.83
N ALA A 151 14.23 2.04 10.99
CA ALA A 151 15.49 2.75 11.12
C ALA A 151 15.40 4.16 10.54
N TYR A 152 16.41 4.98 10.84
CA TYR A 152 16.74 6.13 10.01
C TYR A 152 17.91 5.76 9.09
N ILE A 153 17.70 5.89 7.77
CA ILE A 153 18.73 5.65 6.76
C ILE A 153 19.08 6.95 6.07
N TYR A 154 20.38 7.21 5.91
CA TYR A 154 20.88 8.30 5.10
C TYR A 154 22.17 7.88 4.38
N PHE A 155 22.52 8.63 3.33
CA PHE A 155 23.72 8.37 2.54
C PHE A 155 24.72 9.50 2.71
N LYS A 156 26.00 9.14 2.89
CA LYS A 156 27.13 10.07 2.81
C LYS A 156 27.96 9.70 1.59
N GLY A 157 27.66 10.31 0.44
CA GLY A 157 28.15 9.82 -0.84
C GLY A 157 27.52 8.46 -1.16
N THR A 158 28.34 7.45 -1.43
CA THR A 158 27.88 6.06 -1.65
C THR A 158 27.71 5.26 -0.35
N ASP A 159 28.16 5.78 0.79
CA ASP A 159 28.10 5.08 2.06
C ASP A 159 26.70 5.16 2.67
N LYS A 160 26.02 4.01 2.77
CA LYS A 160 24.77 3.87 3.53
C LYS A 160 25.07 3.88 5.03
N ARG A 161 24.35 4.73 5.77
CA ARG A 161 24.38 4.80 7.23
C ARG A 161 23.01 4.45 7.77
N VAL A 162 22.97 3.64 8.84
CA VAL A 162 21.75 3.17 9.48
C VAL A 162 21.80 3.52 10.96
N ILE A 163 20.76 4.16 11.47
CA ILE A 163 20.58 4.47 12.89
C ILE A 163 19.31 3.76 13.35
N MET A 164 19.47 2.74 14.20
CA MET A 164 18.36 1.99 14.81
C MET A 164 17.89 2.60 16.14
N ASP A 165 18.75 3.39 16.78
CA ASP A 165 18.49 3.95 18.11
C ASP A 165 17.53 5.15 17.99
N PHE A 166 16.27 4.91 18.37
CA PHE A 166 15.18 5.90 18.32
C PHE A 166 15.53 7.19 19.06
N ASN A 167 16.27 7.11 20.18
CA ASN A 167 16.67 8.28 20.97
C ASN A 167 17.72 9.14 20.26
N LYS A 168 18.48 8.56 19.32
CA LYS A 168 19.42 9.32 18.48
C LYS A 168 18.72 9.93 17.28
N ARG A 169 17.80 9.19 16.67
CA ARG A 169 17.04 9.66 15.51
C ARG A 169 15.75 8.87 15.33
N THR A 170 14.65 9.57 15.15
CA THR A 170 13.36 8.96 14.81
C THR A 170 13.44 8.21 13.47
N PRO A 171 12.85 7.00 13.36
CA PRO A 171 12.83 6.24 12.12
C PRO A 171 12.12 6.96 10.98
N SER A 172 12.66 6.83 9.78
CA SER A 172 12.04 7.30 8.53
C SER A 172 11.76 6.16 7.56
N THR A 173 12.24 4.95 7.86
CA THR A 173 12.06 3.77 7.04
C THR A 173 11.67 2.56 7.90
N TYR A 174 10.81 1.71 7.35
CA TYR A 174 10.28 0.51 8.00
C TYR A 174 10.30 -0.64 7.01
N ALA A 175 10.43 -1.86 7.53
CA ALA A 175 10.33 -3.07 6.75
C ALA A 175 9.58 -4.15 7.52
N GLY A 176 8.80 -4.95 6.80
CA GLY A 176 8.03 -6.06 7.32
C GLY A 176 8.18 -7.29 6.43
N TYR A 177 8.30 -8.46 7.04
CA TYR A 177 8.19 -9.76 6.38
C TYR A 177 7.01 -10.49 7.03
N ILE A 178 5.96 -10.74 6.27
CA ILE A 178 4.69 -11.28 6.75
C ILE A 178 4.48 -12.63 6.08
N ALA A 179 4.65 -13.71 6.83
CA ALA A 179 4.50 -15.07 6.32
C ALA A 179 3.15 -15.67 6.74
N ASP A 180 2.46 -16.29 5.79
CA ASP A 180 1.31 -17.13 6.09
C ASP A 180 1.75 -18.32 6.96
N LYS A 181 0.94 -18.65 7.97
CA LYS A 181 1.16 -19.85 8.77
C LYS A 181 0.77 -21.12 8.05
N ASN A 182 -0.10 -21.01 7.03
CA ASN A 182 -0.74 -22.15 6.38
C ASN A 182 -0.27 -22.37 4.94
N SER A 183 0.62 -21.54 4.40
CA SER A 183 1.18 -21.73 3.06
C SER A 183 2.59 -21.15 2.91
N GLU A 184 3.16 -21.22 1.71
CA GLU A 184 4.45 -20.61 1.38
C GLU A 184 4.34 -19.12 1.01
N ARG A 185 3.15 -18.52 1.11
CA ARG A 185 2.92 -17.12 0.73
C ARG A 185 3.50 -16.15 1.75
N VAL A 186 4.13 -15.12 1.22
CA VAL A 186 4.80 -14.08 1.98
C VAL A 186 4.49 -12.73 1.36
N ILE A 187 4.31 -11.72 2.20
CA ILE A 187 4.35 -10.32 1.82
C ILE A 187 5.60 -9.67 2.42
N GLU A 188 6.41 -9.06 1.56
CA GLU A 188 7.42 -8.10 1.97
C GLU A 188 6.81 -6.69 1.89
N PHE A 189 6.88 -5.95 3.00
CA PHE A 189 6.34 -4.59 3.13
C PHE A 189 7.49 -3.63 3.39
N TYR A 190 7.51 -2.51 2.70
CA TYR A 190 8.46 -1.43 2.96
C TYR A 190 7.73 -0.10 3.05
N PHE A 191 8.19 0.74 3.97
CA PHE A 191 7.74 2.12 4.05
C PHE A 191 8.96 3.04 4.11
N ASP A 192 8.95 4.11 3.33
CA ASP A 192 10.00 5.12 3.32
C ASP A 192 9.37 6.51 3.34
N SER A 193 9.82 7.37 4.24
CA SER A 193 9.34 8.75 4.37
C SER A 193 10.50 9.73 4.38
N THR A 194 10.27 10.89 3.76
CA THR A 194 11.19 12.03 3.78
C THR A 194 10.95 12.93 5.00
N GLU A 195 9.88 12.69 5.75
CA GLU A 195 9.49 13.54 6.88
C GLU A 195 10.37 13.30 8.11
N HIS A 196 10.77 14.40 8.73
CA HIS A 196 11.34 14.37 10.08
C HIS A 196 10.22 14.54 11.09
N LEU A 197 10.06 13.54 11.97
CA LEU A 197 9.03 13.52 12.98
C LEU A 197 9.60 13.88 14.35
N SER A 198 8.74 14.44 15.21
CA SER A 198 8.98 14.38 16.65
C SER A 198 8.82 12.94 17.15
N GLU A 199 9.37 12.64 18.33
CA GLU A 199 9.25 11.31 18.96
C GLU A 199 7.80 10.83 19.04
N LYS A 200 6.91 11.66 19.61
CA LYS A 200 5.47 11.35 19.70
C LYS A 200 4.82 11.06 18.34
N SER A 201 5.21 11.77 17.28
CA SER A 201 4.67 11.52 15.95
C SER A 201 5.26 10.25 15.32
N ALA A 202 6.52 9.92 15.63
CA ALA A 202 7.17 8.69 15.20
C ALA A 202 6.56 7.46 15.89
N GLU A 203 6.25 7.53 17.19
CA GLU A 203 5.51 6.48 17.90
C GLU A 203 4.15 6.20 17.26
N LYS A 204 3.38 7.25 16.96
CA LYS A 204 2.10 7.12 16.23
C LYS A 204 2.28 6.51 14.84
N ARG A 205 3.37 6.84 14.15
CA ARG A 205 3.68 6.25 12.84
C ARG A 205 4.01 4.77 12.98
N GLU A 206 4.77 4.37 14.00
CA GLU A 206 5.05 2.97 14.26
C GLU A 206 3.76 2.18 14.57
N GLU A 207 2.87 2.72 15.41
CA GLU A 207 1.55 2.11 15.67
C GLU A 207 0.73 1.96 14.38
N TRP A 208 0.72 3.00 13.54
CA TRP A 208 0.05 2.99 12.24
C TRP A 208 0.63 1.94 11.29
N ILE A 209 1.96 1.79 11.22
CA ILE A 209 2.62 0.74 10.43
C ILE A 209 2.23 -0.64 10.99
N ILE A 210 2.31 -0.86 12.30
CA ILE A 210 1.98 -2.15 12.92
C ILE A 210 0.53 -2.54 12.66
N LYS A 211 -0.42 -1.58 12.64
CA LYS A 211 -1.81 -1.84 12.23
C LYS A 211 -1.87 -2.40 10.81
N ILE A 212 -1.15 -1.79 9.86
CA ILE A 212 -1.07 -2.27 8.48
C ILE A 212 -0.52 -3.70 8.45
N LEU A 213 0.63 -3.95 9.09
CA LEU A 213 1.27 -5.27 9.08
C LEU A 213 0.36 -6.37 9.66
N LYS A 214 -0.33 -6.08 10.78
CA LYS A 214 -1.26 -7.01 11.43
C LYS A 214 -2.55 -7.23 10.65
N SER A 215 -2.94 -6.27 9.82
CA SER A 215 -4.16 -6.37 9.01
C SER A 215 -4.04 -7.33 7.82
N ILE A 216 -2.81 -7.66 7.42
CA ILE A 216 -2.55 -8.53 6.28
C ILE A 216 -3.09 -9.93 6.57
N THR A 217 -4.04 -10.35 5.75
CA THR A 217 -4.69 -11.67 5.84
C THR A 217 -4.61 -12.36 4.49
N PHE A 218 -3.99 -13.53 4.45
CA PHE A 218 -3.96 -14.38 3.26
C PHE A 218 -5.30 -15.10 3.10
N LYS A 219 -5.78 -15.21 1.86
CA LYS A 219 -7.00 -15.95 1.56
C LYS A 219 -6.72 -17.45 1.60
N THR A 220 -7.55 -18.21 2.29
CA THR A 220 -7.53 -19.67 2.21
C THR A 220 -7.89 -20.09 0.78
N GLU A 221 -7.19 -21.12 0.29
CA GLU A 221 -7.57 -21.82 -0.95
C GLU A 221 -8.94 -22.50 -0.82
#